data_AF-A0A2P2I3M7-F1
#
_entry.id   AF-A0A2P2I3M7-F1
#
_cell.length_a   1.000
_cell.length_b   1.000
_cell.length_c   1.000
_cell.angle_alpha   90.00
_cell.angle_beta   90.00
_cell.angle_gamma   90.00
#
_symmetry.space_group_name_H-M   'P 1'
#
loop_
_entity.id
_entity.type
_entity.pdbx_description
1 polymer ?
#
loop_
_entity_poly.entity_id
_entity_poly.type
_entity_poly.pdbx_seq_one_letter_code
_entity_poly.pdbx_strand_id
1 'polypeptide(L)'
;DDQGIDFGESGDGDEGGIDFGEGGNDDDQGIDFGDGGADGGGIDFGDSGEIDFVDGVAADVAAAITVEESGVAGGVARGTEALTILQNDSTRDRILDDLYELEGFLKQRVLESNSEEDSMVALNLWDEAPKSLQMVSTTAISGHLAGVHGIMRRLSTPKMQQLLLISASHRYVDRLTQQLQQQEQRSHVPSSVLQQLQQRREQSSKQQQELQQQLKQLQTASKKLCQQVQGA
;
A
#
# COMPACT_ATOMS: atom_id res chain seq x y z
N ASP A 1 11.45 -38.13 24.65
CA ASP A 1 10.95 -37.42 25.84
C ASP A 1 10.15 -36.21 25.40
N ASP A 2 8.86 -36.46 25.22
CA ASP A 2 7.82 -35.45 25.09
C ASP A 2 7.75 -34.62 26.37
N GLN A 3 7.84 -33.30 26.25
CA GLN A 3 7.37 -32.41 27.30
C GLN A 3 6.16 -31.66 26.74
N GLY A 4 4.99 -32.17 27.12
CA GLY A 4 3.69 -31.65 26.76
C GLY A 4 3.48 -30.23 27.25
N ILE A 5 2.71 -29.48 26.47
CA ILE A 5 2.24 -28.14 26.82
C ILE A 5 1.07 -28.31 27.79
N ASP A 6 1.26 -27.78 28.99
CA ASP A 6 0.31 -27.72 30.10
C ASP A 6 -0.72 -26.61 29.87
N PHE A 7 -1.98 -26.98 29.67
CA PHE A 7 -3.11 -26.04 29.66
C PHE A 7 -3.71 -26.00 31.08
N GLY A 8 -3.03 -25.26 31.95
CA GLY A 8 -3.52 -24.91 33.27
C GLY A 8 -4.76 -24.03 33.17
N GLU A 9 -5.91 -24.68 33.36
CA GLU A 9 -7.18 -24.11 33.74
C GLU A 9 -7.02 -23.28 35.03
N SER A 10 -7.48 -22.03 35.00
CA SER A 10 -7.72 -21.23 36.19
C SER A 10 -8.97 -20.40 35.92
N GLY A 11 -10.06 -20.88 36.50
CA GLY A 11 -11.36 -20.24 36.48
C GLY A 11 -11.46 -19.02 37.40
N ASP A 12 -12.53 -18.29 37.13
CA ASP A 12 -13.34 -17.44 37.99
C ASP A 12 -12.65 -16.40 38.89
N GLY A 13 -12.81 -15.15 38.47
CA GLY A 13 -12.66 -13.94 39.26
C GLY A 13 -13.42 -12.79 38.62
N ASP A 14 -14.72 -12.75 38.91
CA ASP A 14 -15.69 -11.64 38.77
C ASP A 14 -15.07 -10.23 38.80
N GLU A 15 -15.26 -9.43 37.74
CA GLU A 15 -15.35 -7.96 37.83
C GLU A 15 -16.22 -7.37 36.71
N GLY A 16 -17.36 -6.77 37.11
CA GLY A 16 -17.86 -5.55 36.47
C GLY A 16 -18.98 -5.70 35.45
N GLY A 17 -20.20 -5.98 35.92
CA GLY A 17 -21.40 -5.62 35.18
C GLY A 17 -21.37 -4.14 34.78
N ILE A 18 -21.70 -3.85 33.52
CA ILE A 18 -21.71 -2.49 32.99
C ILE A 18 -22.87 -1.73 33.64
N ASP A 19 -22.55 -0.92 34.63
CA ASP A 19 -23.43 0.02 35.31
C ASP A 19 -23.65 1.26 34.43
N PHE A 20 -24.84 1.38 33.84
CA PHE A 20 -25.30 2.63 33.21
C PHE A 20 -25.85 3.55 34.30
N GLY A 21 -24.95 3.97 35.18
CA GLY A 21 -25.21 4.90 36.26
C GLY A 21 -25.72 6.23 35.71
N GLU A 22 -27.01 6.45 35.96
CA GLU A 22 -27.72 7.71 35.94
C GLU A 22 -27.00 8.75 36.81
N GLY A 23 -26.71 9.93 36.25
CA GLY A 23 -25.97 10.97 36.97
C GLY A 23 -25.66 12.25 36.20
N GLY A 24 -26.68 12.90 35.62
CA GLY A 24 -26.84 14.36 35.65
C GLY A 24 -25.94 15.26 34.79
N ASN A 25 -26.61 15.93 33.83
CA ASN A 25 -26.38 17.30 33.31
C ASN A 25 -25.11 17.55 32.48
N ASP A 26 -25.27 17.68 31.16
CA ASP A 26 -25.57 18.95 30.49
C ASP A 26 -25.62 18.75 28.96
N ASP A 27 -26.48 19.55 28.30
CA ASP A 27 -26.65 19.71 26.85
C ASP A 27 -27.55 18.69 26.11
N ASP A 28 -28.83 18.78 26.45
CA ASP A 28 -29.98 18.35 25.67
C ASP A 28 -30.05 19.15 24.34
N GLN A 29 -29.56 18.54 23.26
CA GLN A 29 -30.00 18.84 21.88
C GLN A 29 -30.38 17.53 21.21
N GLY A 30 -31.46 16.92 21.69
CA GLY A 30 -32.20 15.95 20.92
C GLY A 30 -32.60 16.53 19.56
N ILE A 31 -32.37 15.78 18.50
CA ILE A 31 -32.82 16.13 17.14
C ILE A 31 -34.35 16.05 17.13
N ASP A 32 -34.99 17.22 17.12
CA ASP A 32 -36.44 17.40 17.03
C ASP A 32 -36.91 17.18 15.58
N PHE A 33 -37.49 16.00 15.33
CA PHE A 33 -38.31 15.77 14.14
C PHE A 33 -39.72 16.27 14.42
N GLY A 34 -39.86 17.60 14.48
CA GLY A 34 -41.08 18.30 14.83
C GLY A 34 -42.30 17.73 14.11
N ASP A 35 -43.19 17.14 14.91
CA ASP A 35 -44.52 16.70 14.52
C ASP A 35 -45.47 17.90 14.41
N GLY A 36 -46.20 17.94 13.29
CA GLY A 36 -47.58 18.44 13.24
C GLY A 36 -47.87 19.86 13.74
N GLY A 37 -47.51 20.87 12.94
CA GLY A 37 -47.97 22.25 13.13
C GLY A 37 -48.51 22.86 11.84
N ALA A 38 -49.82 22.76 11.64
CA ALA A 38 -50.52 23.40 10.55
C ALA A 38 -50.40 24.93 10.62
N ASP A 39 -49.60 25.53 9.73
CA ASP A 39 -49.83 26.89 9.24
C ASP A 39 -49.19 27.12 7.86
N GLY A 40 -49.98 26.90 6.81
CA GLY A 40 -50.10 27.83 5.68
C GLY A 40 -48.88 28.22 4.85
N GLY A 41 -47.99 27.29 4.49
CA GLY A 41 -46.89 27.57 3.55
C GLY A 41 -46.38 26.35 2.80
N GLY A 42 -47.30 25.59 2.19
CA GLY A 42 -46.93 24.46 1.32
C GLY A 42 -46.09 24.94 0.14
N ILE A 43 -45.04 24.19 -0.21
CA ILE A 43 -44.30 24.37 -1.46
C ILE A 43 -45.28 24.09 -2.61
N ASP A 44 -45.63 25.14 -3.33
CA ASP A 44 -46.53 25.13 -4.48
C ASP A 44 -45.82 24.53 -5.70
N PHE A 45 -46.06 23.25 -5.96
CA PHE A 45 -45.75 22.62 -7.25
C PHE A 45 -46.89 22.93 -8.23
N GLY A 46 -47.00 24.22 -8.57
CA GLY A 46 -48.05 24.80 -9.40
C GLY A 46 -48.60 23.84 -10.46
N ASP A 47 -49.88 23.56 -10.28
CA ASP A 47 -50.91 23.17 -11.25
C ASP A 47 -50.46 22.97 -12.71
N SER A 48 -50.45 21.69 -13.12
CA SER A 48 -50.65 21.15 -14.47
C SER A 48 -50.28 22.02 -15.69
N GLY A 49 -49.00 22.37 -15.81
CA GLY A 49 -48.38 22.65 -17.09
C GLY A 49 -47.52 21.46 -17.50
N GLU A 50 -48.01 20.62 -18.41
CA GLU A 50 -47.21 19.62 -19.11
C GLU A 50 -45.92 20.28 -19.61
N ILE A 51 -44.77 19.90 -19.04
CA ILE A 51 -43.47 20.36 -19.53
C ILE A 51 -43.19 19.55 -20.79
N ASP A 52 -43.64 20.09 -21.93
CA ASP A 52 -43.34 19.57 -23.26
C ASP A 52 -41.87 19.86 -23.60
N PHE A 53 -41.01 18.84 -23.50
CA PHE A 53 -39.62 18.92 -23.95
C PHE A 53 -39.47 18.72 -25.47
N VAL A 54 -40.58 18.68 -26.23
CA VAL A 54 -40.59 18.41 -27.68
C VAL A 54 -40.99 19.68 -28.44
N ASP A 55 -40.24 20.77 -28.24
CA ASP A 55 -40.29 21.88 -29.19
C ASP A 55 -39.51 21.49 -30.46
N GLY A 56 -40.24 20.93 -31.43
CA GLY A 56 -39.91 21.13 -32.84
C GLY A 56 -39.21 20.00 -33.61
N VAL A 57 -39.31 18.73 -33.21
CA VAL A 57 -38.88 17.61 -34.08
C VAL A 57 -40.07 16.71 -34.39
N ALA A 58 -40.39 16.62 -35.67
CA ALA A 58 -41.51 15.86 -36.21
C ALA A 58 -41.61 14.44 -35.61
N ALA A 59 -42.84 14.06 -35.27
CA ALA A 59 -43.27 12.81 -34.65
C ALA A 59 -43.07 11.53 -35.50
N ASP A 60 -42.03 11.49 -36.34
CA ASP A 60 -41.72 10.35 -37.23
C ASP A 60 -40.30 9.79 -37.05
N VAL A 61 -39.62 10.19 -35.97
CA VAL A 61 -38.44 9.47 -35.47
C VAL A 61 -38.85 8.76 -34.18
N ALA A 62 -39.77 7.80 -34.32
CA ALA A 62 -39.81 6.64 -33.42
C ALA A 62 -38.57 5.77 -33.68
N ALA A 63 -37.38 6.37 -33.62
CA ALA A 63 -36.19 5.59 -33.31
C ALA A 63 -36.45 5.09 -31.91
N ALA A 64 -36.63 3.77 -31.80
CA ALA A 64 -36.57 3.09 -30.53
C ALA A 64 -35.29 3.55 -29.83
N ILE A 65 -35.43 4.52 -28.92
CA ILE A 65 -34.48 4.69 -27.84
C ILE A 65 -34.76 3.49 -26.96
N THR A 66 -34.24 2.34 -27.39
CA THR A 66 -34.01 1.22 -26.50
C THR A 66 -33.02 1.79 -25.50
N VAL A 67 -33.53 2.12 -24.31
CA VAL A 67 -32.69 2.22 -23.14
C VAL A 67 -32.22 0.79 -22.91
N GLU A 68 -31.18 0.39 -23.65
CA GLU A 68 -30.32 -0.70 -23.25
C GLU A 68 -29.96 -0.37 -21.81
N GLU A 69 -30.36 -1.23 -20.87
CA GLU A 69 -29.98 -1.09 -19.47
C GLU A 69 -28.46 -0.89 -19.48
N SER A 70 -28.02 0.34 -19.27
CA SER A 70 -26.62 0.65 -18.95
C SER A 70 -26.28 -0.34 -17.86
N GLY A 71 -25.38 -1.30 -18.14
CA GLY A 71 -25.20 -2.62 -17.49
C GLY A 71 -25.00 -2.59 -15.97
N VAL A 72 -25.98 -2.04 -15.30
CA VAL A 72 -26.06 -1.64 -13.90
C VAL A 72 -27.53 -1.87 -13.53
N ALA A 73 -27.99 -3.11 -13.67
CA ALA A 73 -28.98 -3.69 -12.78
C ALA A 73 -28.34 -3.83 -11.37
N GLY A 74 -27.83 -2.71 -10.87
CA GLY A 74 -26.78 -2.63 -9.86
C GLY A 74 -27.34 -2.83 -8.48
N GLY A 75 -27.24 -4.07 -7.98
CA GLY A 75 -27.24 -4.31 -6.55
C GLY A 75 -26.05 -3.63 -5.88
N VAL A 76 -26.13 -3.46 -4.56
CA VAL A 76 -24.97 -3.08 -3.75
C VAL A 76 -23.93 -4.18 -3.87
N ALA A 77 -22.73 -3.86 -4.38
CA ALA A 77 -21.64 -4.82 -4.52
C ALA A 77 -21.31 -5.45 -3.15
N ARG A 78 -21.25 -6.78 -3.08
CA ARG A 78 -20.99 -7.53 -1.84
C ARG A 78 -19.79 -8.46 -2.00
N GLY A 79 -19.06 -8.67 -0.90
CA GLY A 79 -17.92 -9.59 -0.88
C GLY A 79 -16.83 -9.21 -1.89
N THR A 80 -16.48 -10.13 -2.78
CA THR A 80 -15.42 -9.95 -3.77
C THR A 80 -15.73 -8.91 -4.85
N GLU A 81 -17.01 -8.62 -5.08
CA GLU A 81 -17.44 -7.59 -6.04
C GLU A 81 -17.31 -6.17 -5.48
N ALA A 82 -17.22 -6.04 -4.16
CA ALA A 82 -16.96 -4.76 -3.50
C ALA A 82 -15.46 -4.39 -3.50
N LEU A 83 -14.59 -5.34 -3.82
CA LEU A 83 -13.16 -5.10 -3.91
C LEU A 83 -12.85 -4.27 -5.15
N THR A 84 -11.92 -3.33 -5.00
CA THR A 84 -11.41 -2.59 -6.16
C THR A 84 -10.70 -3.52 -7.14
N ILE A 85 -10.58 -3.06 -8.38
CA ILE A 85 -9.96 -3.76 -9.51
C ILE A 85 -8.58 -4.38 -9.17
N LEU A 86 -7.80 -3.76 -8.28
CA LEU A 86 -6.47 -4.26 -7.90
C LEU A 86 -6.47 -5.13 -6.63
N GLN A 87 -7.49 -4.98 -5.78
CA GLN A 87 -7.65 -5.76 -4.54
C GLN A 87 -8.23 -7.14 -4.81
N ASN A 88 -9.08 -7.27 -5.82
CA ASN A 88 -9.55 -8.56 -6.26
C ASN A 88 -8.47 -9.25 -7.10
N ASP A 89 -8.05 -10.43 -6.65
CA ASP A 89 -7.00 -11.20 -7.30
C ASP A 89 -7.35 -11.57 -8.75
N SER A 90 -8.60 -11.94 -9.04
CA SER A 90 -9.00 -12.36 -10.38
C SER A 90 -9.01 -11.22 -11.39
N THR A 91 -9.46 -10.03 -10.98
CA THR A 91 -9.46 -8.85 -11.86
C THR A 91 -8.04 -8.31 -12.05
N ARG A 92 -7.20 -8.39 -11.02
CA ARG A 92 -5.79 -8.00 -11.13
C ARG A 92 -5.05 -8.91 -12.10
N ASP A 93 -5.22 -10.22 -11.99
CA ASP A 93 -4.56 -11.18 -12.88
C ASP A 93 -5.02 -10.98 -14.33
N ARG A 94 -6.33 -10.77 -14.54
CA ARG A 94 -6.87 -10.42 -15.85
C ARG A 94 -6.26 -9.15 -16.44
N ILE A 95 -6.07 -8.11 -15.63
CA ILE A 95 -5.42 -6.87 -16.10
C ILE A 95 -3.97 -7.11 -16.49
N LEU A 96 -3.25 -7.93 -15.73
CA LEU A 96 -1.88 -8.28 -16.09
C LEU A 96 -1.85 -9.04 -17.40
N ASP A 97 -2.75 -10.01 -17.60
CA ASP A 97 -2.89 -10.76 -18.85
C ASP A 97 -3.22 -9.81 -20.02
N ASP A 98 -4.21 -8.94 -19.88
CA ASP A 98 -4.58 -7.93 -20.89
C ASP A 98 -3.39 -7.00 -21.22
N LEU A 99 -2.58 -6.63 -20.22
CA LEU A 99 -1.37 -5.83 -20.44
C LEU A 99 -0.26 -6.60 -21.17
N TYR A 100 -0.09 -7.90 -20.90
CA TYR A 100 0.84 -8.76 -21.63
C TYR A 100 0.39 -8.98 -23.08
N GLU A 101 -0.91 -9.19 -23.30
CA GLU A 101 -1.50 -9.28 -24.64
C GLU A 101 -1.30 -7.98 -25.43
N LEU A 102 -1.60 -6.84 -24.80
CA LEU A 102 -1.39 -5.52 -25.41
C LEU A 102 0.09 -5.25 -25.69
N GLU A 103 1.00 -5.68 -24.80
CA GLU A 103 2.44 -5.60 -25.05
C GLU A 103 2.82 -6.41 -26.30
N GLY A 104 2.33 -7.64 -26.43
CA GLY A 104 2.57 -8.51 -27.58
C GLY A 104 2.07 -7.88 -28.87
N PHE A 105 0.83 -7.38 -28.85
CA PHE A 105 0.22 -6.68 -29.98
C PHE A 105 1.04 -5.45 -30.41
N LEU A 106 1.44 -4.60 -29.45
CA LEU A 106 2.19 -3.38 -29.75
C LEU A 106 3.60 -3.70 -30.28
N LYS A 107 4.28 -4.73 -29.74
CA LYS A 107 5.58 -5.19 -30.27
C LYS A 107 5.46 -5.66 -31.71
N GLN A 108 4.48 -6.51 -31.99
CA GLN A 108 4.20 -6.99 -33.34
C GLN A 108 3.94 -5.80 -34.28
N ARG A 109 3.14 -4.84 -33.83
CA ARG A 109 2.82 -3.65 -34.62
C ARG A 109 4.03 -2.77 -34.92
N VAL A 110 4.96 -2.62 -33.97
CA VAL A 110 6.23 -1.91 -34.20
C VAL A 110 7.06 -2.63 -35.25
N LEU A 111 7.12 -3.97 -35.23
CA LEU A 111 7.87 -4.75 -36.21
C LEU A 111 7.29 -4.61 -37.62
N GLU A 112 5.97 -4.80 -37.77
CA GLU A 112 5.26 -4.65 -39.04
C GLU A 112 5.42 -3.24 -39.64
N SER A 113 5.42 -2.20 -38.79
CA SER A 113 5.58 -0.82 -39.25
C SER A 113 7.00 -0.48 -39.71
N ASN A 114 8.00 -1.29 -39.33
CA ASN A 114 9.41 -1.13 -39.71
C ASN A 114 9.84 -2.05 -40.86
N SER A 115 9.02 -3.04 -41.22
CA SER A 115 9.29 -4.02 -42.28
C SER A 115 8.56 -3.61 -43.56
N GLU A 116 9.29 -3.27 -44.62
CA GLU A 116 8.69 -2.82 -45.89
C GLU A 116 7.85 -3.91 -46.59
N GLU A 117 8.21 -5.19 -46.41
CA GLU A 117 7.54 -6.33 -47.04
C GLU A 117 6.22 -6.70 -46.30
N ASP A 118 6.20 -6.63 -44.97
CA ASP A 118 4.98 -6.89 -44.17
C ASP A 118 4.03 -5.68 -44.12
N SER A 119 4.57 -4.48 -44.38
CA SER A 119 3.80 -3.23 -44.40
C SER A 119 2.66 -3.28 -45.43
N MET A 120 2.84 -3.93 -46.59
CA MET A 120 1.80 -3.95 -47.62
C MET A 120 0.59 -4.86 -47.26
N VAL A 121 0.82 -5.98 -46.57
CA VAL A 121 -0.28 -6.83 -46.08
C VAL A 121 -0.94 -6.20 -44.86
N ALA A 122 -0.15 -5.59 -43.97
CA ALA A 122 -0.67 -4.85 -42.82
C ALA A 122 -1.47 -3.60 -43.25
N LEU A 123 -1.07 -2.87 -44.29
CA LEU A 123 -1.80 -1.70 -44.78
C LEU A 123 -3.22 -2.05 -45.25
N ASN A 124 -3.40 -3.21 -45.92
CA ASN A 124 -4.72 -3.64 -46.39
C ASN A 124 -5.68 -4.02 -45.26
N LEU A 125 -5.19 -4.65 -44.19
CA LEU A 125 -6.03 -4.99 -43.02
C LEU A 125 -6.41 -3.75 -42.20
N TRP A 126 -5.56 -2.72 -42.22
CA TRP A 126 -5.77 -1.49 -41.45
C TRP A 126 -6.57 -0.42 -42.22
N ASP A 127 -6.74 -0.56 -43.53
CA ASP A 127 -7.61 0.33 -44.31
C ASP A 127 -9.09 0.21 -43.89
N GLU A 128 -9.47 -0.94 -43.31
CA GLU A 128 -10.79 -1.16 -42.69
C GLU A 128 -10.88 -0.68 -41.23
N ALA A 129 -9.76 -0.32 -40.60
CA ALA A 129 -9.75 0.15 -39.22
C ALA A 129 -10.31 1.59 -39.10
N PRO A 130 -10.88 1.98 -37.95
CA PRO A 130 -11.26 3.36 -37.68
C PRO A 130 -10.13 4.35 -37.97
N LYS A 131 -10.47 5.53 -38.54
CA LYS A 131 -9.48 6.57 -38.89
C LYS A 131 -8.58 6.99 -37.72
N SER A 132 -9.09 6.93 -36.49
CA SER A 132 -8.32 7.20 -35.28
C SER A 132 -7.12 6.26 -35.10
N LEU A 133 -7.24 5.03 -35.58
CA LEU A 133 -6.21 3.99 -35.53
C LEU A 133 -5.28 4.03 -36.76
N GLN A 134 -5.80 4.43 -37.93
CA GLN A 134 -5.00 4.62 -39.15
C GLN A 134 -3.98 5.76 -39.03
N MET A 135 -4.30 6.80 -38.25
CA MET A 135 -3.46 7.99 -38.09
C MET A 135 -2.34 7.82 -37.04
N VAL A 136 -2.24 6.66 -36.39
CA VAL A 136 -1.26 6.43 -35.32
C VAL A 136 0.12 6.15 -35.94
N SER A 137 1.11 6.98 -35.59
CA SER A 137 2.49 6.82 -36.07
C SER A 137 3.24 5.71 -35.32
N THR A 138 4.29 5.16 -35.94
CA THR A 138 5.21 4.19 -35.32
C THR A 138 5.81 4.72 -34.02
N THR A 139 6.09 6.03 -33.95
CA THR A 139 6.55 6.71 -32.73
C THR A 139 5.49 6.68 -31.63
N ALA A 140 4.23 6.90 -31.97
CA ALA A 140 3.13 6.83 -31.00
C ALA A 140 2.92 5.40 -30.48
N ILE A 141 3.00 4.39 -31.36
CA ILE A 141 2.92 2.96 -30.96
C ILE A 141 4.06 2.61 -30.00
N SER A 142 5.28 3.06 -30.29
CA SER A 142 6.44 2.87 -29.41
C SER A 142 6.24 3.58 -28.06
N GLY A 143 5.61 4.76 -28.06
CA GLY A 143 5.21 5.47 -26.85
C GLY A 143 4.18 4.71 -26.02
N HIS A 144 3.16 4.12 -26.66
CA HIS A 144 2.17 3.28 -25.99
C HIS A 144 2.84 2.04 -25.35
N LEU A 145 3.76 1.39 -26.06
CA LEU A 145 4.52 0.24 -25.55
C LEU A 145 5.33 0.62 -24.29
N ALA A 146 6.01 1.78 -24.32
CA ALA A 146 6.71 2.30 -23.15
C ALA A 146 5.76 2.62 -21.99
N GLY A 147 4.55 3.12 -22.28
CA GLY A 147 3.49 3.33 -21.30
C GLY A 147 3.04 2.03 -20.63
N VAL A 148 2.74 1.01 -21.42
CA VAL A 148 2.37 -0.34 -20.94
C VAL A 148 3.46 -0.91 -20.05
N HIS A 149 4.73 -0.86 -20.48
CA HIS A 149 5.86 -1.27 -19.65
C HIS A 149 5.98 -0.47 -18.34
N GLY A 150 5.65 0.81 -18.37
CA GLY A 150 5.61 1.67 -17.19
C GLY A 150 4.53 1.25 -16.19
N ILE A 151 3.34 0.91 -16.68
CA ILE A 151 2.21 0.42 -15.86
C ILE A 151 2.57 -0.93 -15.25
N MET A 152 3.00 -1.89 -16.06
CA MET A 152 3.39 -3.24 -15.60
C MET A 152 4.49 -3.16 -14.53
N ARG A 153 5.52 -2.33 -14.73
CA ARG A 153 6.57 -2.13 -13.72
C ARG A 153 6.02 -1.63 -12.39
N ARG A 154 5.05 -0.70 -12.40
CA ARG A 154 4.45 -0.15 -11.18
C ARG A 154 3.59 -1.17 -10.45
N LEU A 155 2.79 -1.94 -11.20
CA LEU A 155 1.91 -2.98 -10.66
C LEU A 155 2.71 -4.16 -10.08
N SER A 156 3.83 -4.52 -10.70
CA SER A 156 4.64 -5.67 -10.30
C SER A 156 5.78 -5.33 -9.34
N THR A 157 5.83 -4.13 -8.75
CA THR A 157 6.86 -3.82 -7.74
C THR A 157 6.65 -4.64 -6.47
N PRO A 158 7.73 -5.04 -5.77
CA PRO A 158 7.61 -5.74 -4.48
C PRO A 158 6.87 -4.89 -3.45
N LYS A 159 7.04 -3.56 -3.51
CA LYS A 159 6.30 -2.62 -2.66
C LYS A 159 4.80 -2.68 -2.94
N MET A 160 4.37 -2.70 -4.20
CA MET A 160 2.96 -2.85 -4.56
C MET A 160 2.40 -4.18 -4.03
N GLN A 161 3.11 -5.28 -4.24
CA GLN A 161 2.70 -6.60 -3.72
C GLN A 161 2.54 -6.58 -2.19
N GLN A 162 3.48 -5.97 -1.47
CA GLN A 162 3.38 -5.82 -0.02
C GLN A 162 2.18 -4.96 0.41
N LEU A 163 1.90 -3.86 -0.29
CA LEU A 163 0.72 -3.02 -0.01
C LEU A 163 -0.59 -3.76 -0.26
N LEU A 164 -0.65 -4.57 -1.32
CA LEU A 164 -1.79 -5.43 -1.58
C LEU A 164 -1.96 -6.47 -0.47
N LEU A 165 -0.89 -7.13 -0.04
CA LEU A 165 -0.94 -8.09 1.08
C LEU A 165 -1.35 -7.44 2.41
N ILE A 166 -0.88 -6.22 2.69
CA ILE A 166 -1.27 -5.44 3.87
C ILE A 166 -2.77 -5.13 3.83
N SER A 167 -3.30 -4.75 2.66
CA SER A 167 -4.73 -4.42 2.53
C SER A 167 -5.64 -5.66 2.51
N ALA A 168 -5.16 -6.80 1.99
CA ALA A 168 -5.96 -8.01 1.85
C ALA A 168 -5.94 -8.91 3.10
N SER A 169 -4.91 -8.85 3.95
CA SER A 169 -4.74 -9.79 5.06
C SER A 169 -4.20 -9.15 6.34
N HIS A 170 -5.06 -9.06 7.36
CA HIS A 170 -4.67 -8.61 8.69
C HIS A 170 -3.55 -9.47 9.31
N ARG A 171 -3.60 -10.80 9.12
CA ARG A 171 -2.55 -11.72 9.59
C ARG A 171 -1.18 -11.41 8.99
N TYR A 172 -1.14 -10.94 7.74
CA TYR A 172 0.11 -10.52 7.12
C TYR A 172 0.66 -9.26 7.80
N VAL A 173 -0.21 -8.32 8.17
CA VAL A 173 0.17 -7.11 8.92
C VAL A 173 0.76 -7.48 10.29
N ASP A 174 0.15 -8.41 11.02
CA ASP A 174 0.67 -8.88 12.31
C ASP A 174 2.07 -9.48 12.17
N ARG A 175 2.24 -10.37 11.19
CA ARG A 175 3.53 -11.01 10.90
C ARG A 175 4.59 -9.98 10.51
N LEU A 176 4.24 -9.02 9.66
CA LEU A 176 5.14 -7.96 9.24
C LEU A 176 5.55 -7.08 10.43
N THR A 177 4.60 -6.76 11.31
CA THR A 177 4.86 -5.99 12.54
C THR A 177 5.83 -6.73 13.47
N GLN A 178 5.62 -8.03 13.69
CA GLN A 178 6.55 -8.85 14.48
C GLN A 178 7.95 -8.90 13.86
N GLN A 179 8.05 -9.03 12.53
CA GLN A 179 9.33 -9.01 11.83
C GLN A 179 10.06 -7.68 12.00
N LEU A 180 9.34 -6.56 11.91
CA LEU A 180 9.91 -5.22 12.11
C LEU A 180 10.38 -5.01 13.55
N GLN A 181 9.60 -5.42 14.54
CA GLN A 181 9.99 -5.39 15.95
C GLN A 181 11.25 -6.24 16.21
N GLN A 182 11.34 -7.42 15.59
CA GLN A 182 12.54 -8.26 15.70
C GLN A 182 13.76 -7.59 15.05
N GLN A 183 13.60 -6.95 13.88
CA GLN A 183 14.68 -6.21 13.24
C GLN A 183 15.15 -5.02 14.08
N GLU A 184 14.21 -4.29 14.69
CA GLU A 184 14.51 -3.19 15.62
C GLU A 184 15.33 -3.69 16.80
N GLN A 185 14.88 -4.75 17.49
CA GLN A 185 15.62 -5.34 18.61
C GLN A 185 17.03 -5.77 18.19
N ARG A 186 17.18 -6.39 17.01
CA ARG A 186 18.49 -6.78 16.47
C ARG A 186 19.39 -5.59 16.14
N SER A 187 18.84 -4.41 15.86
CA SER A 187 19.61 -3.18 15.62
C SER A 187 20.12 -2.53 16.91
N HIS A 188 19.43 -2.70 18.04
CA HIS A 188 19.87 -2.20 19.35
C HIS A 188 20.98 -3.05 19.99
N VAL A 189 21.08 -4.33 19.66
CA VAL A 189 22.13 -5.21 20.21
C VAL A 189 23.55 -4.76 19.79
N PRO A 190 23.86 -4.49 18.52
CA PRO A 190 25.17 -4.00 18.10
C PRO A 190 25.56 -2.67 18.74
N SER A 191 24.64 -1.73 18.91
CA SER A 191 24.95 -0.41 19.48
C SER A 191 25.34 -0.51 20.96
N SER A 192 24.62 -1.32 21.75
CA SER A 192 24.98 -1.60 23.14
C SER A 192 26.31 -2.35 23.27
N VAL A 193 26.57 -3.33 22.41
CA VAL A 193 27.84 -4.08 22.39
C VAL A 193 29.02 -3.17 22.01
N LEU A 194 28.84 -2.28 21.03
CA LEU A 194 29.86 -1.30 20.64
C LEU A 194 30.20 -0.34 21.80
N GLN A 195 29.19 0.14 22.53
CA GLN A 195 29.41 0.97 23.72
C GLN A 195 30.19 0.22 24.80
N GLN A 196 29.86 -1.05 25.07
CA GLN A 196 30.59 -1.87 26.04
C GLN A 196 32.05 -2.10 25.62
N LEU A 197 32.29 -2.34 24.32
CA LEU A 197 33.65 -2.50 23.79
C LEU A 197 34.46 -1.21 23.89
N GLN A 198 33.84 -0.04 23.66
CA GLN A 198 34.49 1.27 23.87
C GLN A 198 34.88 1.47 25.34
N GLN A 199 33.96 1.21 26.28
CA GLN A 199 34.26 1.32 27.71
C GLN A 199 35.39 0.38 28.13
N ARG A 200 35.38 -0.88 27.67
CA ARG A 200 36.48 -1.82 27.94
C ARG A 200 37.81 -1.33 27.39
N ARG A 201 37.81 -0.78 26.17
CA ARG A 201 39.02 -0.19 25.55
C ARG A 201 39.57 0.96 26.38
N GLU A 202 38.72 1.85 26.87
CA GLU A 202 39.13 2.96 27.74
C GLU A 202 39.70 2.49 29.07
N GLN A 203 39.05 1.50 29.71
CA GLN A 203 39.53 0.90 30.95
C GLN A 203 40.90 0.23 30.76
N SER A 204 41.06 -0.58 29.71
CA SER A 204 42.35 -1.20 29.40
C SER A 204 43.43 -0.16 29.09
N SER A 205 43.09 0.93 28.41
CA SER A 205 44.01 2.05 28.15
C SER A 205 44.47 2.72 29.44
N LYS A 206 43.55 3.00 30.38
CA LYS A 206 43.88 3.57 31.70
C LYS A 206 44.79 2.63 32.50
N GLN A 207 44.45 1.34 32.57
CA GLN A 207 45.27 0.33 33.24
C GLN A 207 46.67 0.24 32.62
N GLN A 208 46.77 0.30 31.28
CA GLN A 208 48.05 0.30 30.59
C GLN A 208 48.89 1.53 30.95
N GLN A 209 48.29 2.72 31.05
CA GLN A 209 48.99 3.94 31.45
C GLN A 209 49.50 3.86 32.90
N GLU A 210 48.68 3.38 33.83
CA GLU A 210 49.06 3.19 35.23
C GLU A 210 50.23 2.21 35.36
N LEU A 211 50.14 1.05 34.70
CA LEU A 211 51.21 0.05 34.69
C LEU A 211 52.50 0.59 34.05
N GLN A 212 52.40 1.37 32.97
CA GLN A 212 53.58 2.01 32.37
C GLN A 212 54.24 3.01 33.31
N GLN A 213 53.46 3.76 34.10
CA GLN A 213 54.00 4.67 35.11
C GLN A 213 54.72 3.91 36.22
N GLN A 214 54.11 2.84 36.74
CA GLN A 214 54.74 1.97 37.75
C GLN A 214 56.02 1.34 37.23
N LEU A 215 56.03 0.84 35.98
CA LEU A 215 57.20 0.26 35.35
C LEU A 215 58.34 1.28 35.22
N LYS A 216 58.04 2.53 34.82
CA LYS A 216 59.03 3.62 34.80
C LYS A 216 59.61 3.90 36.19
N GLN A 217 58.77 3.97 37.22
CA GLN A 217 59.24 4.14 38.60
C GLN A 217 60.18 2.99 39.01
N LEU A 218 59.80 1.75 38.73
CA LEU A 218 60.58 0.56 39.07
C LEU A 218 61.92 0.52 38.32
N GLN A 219 61.94 0.91 37.04
CA GLN A 219 63.18 1.10 36.28
C GLN A 219 64.10 2.16 36.89
N THR A 220 63.55 3.30 37.33
CA THR A 220 64.38 4.34 37.98
C THR A 220 64.92 3.88 39.33
N ALA A 221 64.12 3.17 40.13
CA ALA A 221 64.53 2.60 41.41
C ALA A 221 65.63 1.54 41.22
N SER A 222 65.46 0.64 40.25
CA SER A 222 66.46 -0.37 39.88
C SER A 222 67.78 0.27 39.42
N LYS A 223 67.73 1.31 38.58
CA LYS A 223 68.94 2.07 38.18
C LYS A 223 69.66 2.71 39.36
N LYS A 224 68.92 3.35 40.28
CA LYS A 224 69.49 3.94 41.51
C LYS A 224 70.15 2.87 42.39
N LEU A 225 69.49 1.74 42.58
CA LEU A 225 70.02 0.62 43.36
C LEU A 225 71.31 0.07 42.73
N CYS A 226 71.33 -0.11 41.41
CA CYS A 226 72.52 -0.57 40.69
C CYS A 226 73.70 0.41 40.85
N GLN A 227 73.45 1.72 40.77
CA GLN A 227 74.46 2.74 41.04
C GLN A 227 74.98 2.70 42.49
N GLN A 228 74.10 2.45 43.47
CA GLN A 228 74.51 2.33 44.87
C GLN A 228 75.34 1.07 45.14
N VAL A 229 75.07 -0.03 44.45
CA VAL A 229 75.83 -1.29 44.59
C VAL A 229 77.18 -1.23 43.86
N GLN A 230 77.30 -0.50 42.75
CA GLN A 230 78.56 -0.34 42.00
C GLN A 230 79.45 0.79 42.52
N GLY A 231 78.90 1.72 43.31
CA GLY A 231 79.64 2.83 43.94
C GLY A 231 80.10 2.56 45.38
N ALA A 232 79.84 1.36 45.90
CA ALA A 232 80.32 0.84 47.19
C ALA A 232 81.42 -0.20 46.95
#